data_AF-A0AAW3HEC1-F1
#
_entry.id   AF-A0AAW3HEC1-F1
#
_cell.length_a   1.000
_cell.length_b   1.000
_cell.length_c   1.000
_cell.angle_alpha   90.00
_cell.angle_beta   90.00
_cell.angle_gamma   90.00
#
_symmetry.space_group_name_H-M   'P 1'
#
loop_
_entity.id
_entity.type
_entity.pdbx_description
1 polymer ?
#
loop_
_entity_poly.entity_id
_entity_poly.type
_entity_poly.pdbx_seq_one_letter_code
_entity_poly.pdbx_strand_id
1 'polypeptide(L)'
;MKDIKKDVIDVPFTTSTTESTTIYQYTATEDMMFLAEIMDSTYYPVSLELYQTDSQTASQIVFEYQYSIGADRGYVFMPAGSQWSFEMSLTHTAASGTISFQFTPAAEASIPFSLPPQSRTLLTSFTAPIYSNMELALYAASAFPLDAQVVDKAGNVLGAYSYMSDPYMHVSWFFNGTTFEPGSEYDIYISNPADSGSDVSGYFILELLLTENDSAQFTLPADKLPQTVYTRVSPSDEYITKVTLAEASDLPVILQITNGDLVMEHEFFIAGQQWQPDQIVYFKFNSETQFNLINNTSPLTAVNGQLDFIFTPHNNME
;
A
#
# COMPACT_ATOMS: atom_id res chain seq x y z
N MET A 1 3.61 2.41 26.87
CA MET A 1 4.16 1.92 25.59
C MET A 1 5.33 1.02 25.95
N LYS A 2 5.30 -0.25 25.53
CA LYS A 2 6.49 -1.12 25.62
C LYS A 2 7.43 -0.67 24.51
N ASP A 3 8.70 -0.49 24.82
CA ASP A 3 9.74 -0.26 23.82
C ASP A 3 9.80 -1.49 22.91
N ILE A 4 9.31 -1.34 21.68
CA ILE A 4 9.37 -2.39 20.66
C ILE A 4 10.86 -2.52 20.29
N LYS A 5 11.45 -3.69 20.54
CA LYS A 5 12.78 -4.01 20.02
C LYS A 5 12.64 -4.28 18.53
N LYS A 6 12.78 -3.23 17.74
CA LYS A 6 12.98 -3.33 16.29
C LYS A 6 14.46 -3.60 16.04
N ASP A 7 14.76 -4.74 15.44
CA ASP A 7 16.07 -4.93 14.81
C ASP A 7 15.98 -4.30 13.42
N VAL A 8 16.56 -3.10 13.30
CA VAL A 8 16.67 -2.37 12.03
C VAL A 8 18.07 -2.56 11.49
N ILE A 9 18.17 -3.01 10.24
CA ILE A 9 19.43 -3.35 9.59
C ILE A 9 19.47 -2.69 8.22
N ASP A 10 20.36 -1.72 8.08
CA ASP A 10 20.59 -1.03 6.81
C ASP A 10 21.69 -1.76 6.03
N VAL A 11 21.37 -2.17 4.80
CA VAL A 11 22.25 -2.93 3.92
C VAL A 11 22.47 -2.14 2.64
N PRO A 12 23.73 -1.76 2.32
CA PRO A 12 24.02 -1.16 1.03
C PRO A 12 23.88 -2.21 -0.06
N PHE A 13 23.32 -1.83 -1.21
CA PHE A 13 23.22 -2.69 -2.36
C PHE A 13 23.88 -2.07 -3.59
N THR A 14 24.34 -2.94 -4.48
CA THR A 14 24.75 -2.58 -5.84
C THR A 14 24.30 -3.72 -6.74
N THR A 15 23.60 -3.38 -7.81
CA THR A 15 23.01 -4.35 -8.73
C THR A 15 23.65 -4.25 -10.10
N SER A 16 23.63 -5.35 -10.84
CA SER A 16 24.02 -5.39 -12.25
C SER A 16 22.80 -5.71 -13.12
N THR A 17 22.85 -5.35 -14.40
CA THR A 17 21.70 -5.48 -15.34
C THR A 17 21.34 -6.92 -15.71
N THR A 18 22.05 -7.93 -15.21
CA THR A 18 21.99 -9.30 -15.77
C THR A 18 21.83 -10.42 -14.75
N GLU A 19 21.99 -10.18 -13.45
CA GLU A 19 21.94 -11.22 -12.42
C GLU A 19 21.33 -10.68 -11.13
N SER A 20 20.53 -11.51 -10.44
CA SER A 20 20.16 -11.25 -9.04
C SER A 20 21.40 -11.39 -8.17
N THR A 21 21.51 -10.59 -7.12
CA THR A 21 22.60 -10.70 -6.15
C THR A 21 22.02 -10.76 -4.76
N THR A 22 22.39 -11.79 -4.00
CA THR A 22 22.07 -11.87 -2.57
C THR A 22 22.75 -10.72 -1.83
N ILE A 23 21.94 -9.89 -1.16
CA ILE A 23 22.42 -8.73 -0.41
C ILE A 23 22.35 -8.94 1.10
N TYR A 24 21.46 -9.83 1.56
CA TYR A 24 21.31 -10.10 2.99
C TYR A 24 20.85 -11.54 3.24
N GLN A 25 21.23 -12.09 4.40
CA GLN A 25 20.75 -13.37 4.90
C GLN A 25 20.36 -13.25 6.36
N TYR A 26 19.23 -13.86 6.72
CA TYR A 26 18.68 -13.83 8.06
C TYR A 26 18.27 -15.24 8.51
N THR A 27 18.41 -15.53 9.79
CA THR A 27 17.88 -16.76 10.41
C THR A 27 16.95 -16.37 11.53
N ALA A 28 15.67 -16.67 11.37
CA ALA A 28 14.64 -16.33 12.35
C ALA A 28 14.77 -17.23 13.58
N THR A 29 14.91 -16.63 14.76
CA THR A 29 15.00 -17.36 16.04
C THR A 29 13.66 -17.54 16.73
N GLU A 30 12.68 -16.71 16.37
CA GLU A 30 11.28 -16.79 16.74
C GLU A 30 10.42 -16.43 15.52
N ASP A 31 9.10 -16.49 15.64
CA ASP A 31 8.21 -16.04 14.57
C ASP A 31 8.33 -14.51 14.42
N MET A 32 8.73 -14.04 13.24
CA MET A 32 9.00 -12.62 12.97
C MET A 32 8.12 -12.08 11.84
N MET A 33 7.92 -10.78 11.88
CA MET A 33 7.40 -9.97 10.78
C MET A 33 8.55 -9.15 10.20
N PHE A 34 8.60 -9.09 8.89
CA PHE A 34 9.62 -8.42 8.12
C PHE A 34 9.03 -7.25 7.34
N LEU A 35 9.71 -6.12 7.34
CA LEU A 35 9.48 -4.99 6.44
C LEU A 35 10.80 -4.64 5.75
N ALA A 36 10.76 -4.41 4.44
CA ALA A 36 11.88 -3.86 3.68
C ALA A 36 11.52 -2.47 3.14
N GLU A 37 12.46 -1.54 3.20
CA GLU A 37 12.28 -0.17 2.71
C GLU A 37 13.54 0.30 1.98
N ILE A 38 13.41 0.78 0.73
CA ILE A 38 14.55 1.39 0.02
C ILE A 38 14.72 2.82 0.54
N MET A 39 15.80 3.05 1.28
CA MET A 39 16.11 4.35 1.88
C MET A 39 16.63 5.35 0.83
N ASP A 40 17.43 4.86 -0.11
CA ASP A 40 17.97 5.63 -1.22
C ASP A 40 18.34 4.72 -2.41
N SER A 41 18.31 5.26 -3.63
CA SER A 41 18.85 4.58 -4.82
C SER A 41 19.19 5.55 -5.93
N THR A 42 20.18 5.19 -6.75
CA THR A 42 20.58 5.95 -7.94
C THR A 42 19.65 5.75 -9.15
N TYR A 43 18.80 4.72 -9.16
CA TYR A 43 17.88 4.43 -10.26
C TYR A 43 16.67 3.59 -9.78
N TYR A 44 15.53 3.74 -10.46
CA TYR A 44 14.26 3.08 -10.14
C TYR A 44 13.51 2.61 -11.39
N PRO A 45 12.62 1.60 -11.29
CA PRO A 45 12.27 0.80 -10.11
C PRO A 45 13.32 -0.26 -9.75
N VAL A 46 13.29 -0.80 -8.52
CA VAL A 46 14.16 -1.92 -8.07
C VAL A 46 13.32 -3.09 -7.59
N SER A 47 13.66 -4.33 -7.95
CA SER A 47 12.91 -5.52 -7.50
C SER A 47 13.68 -6.27 -6.42
N LEU A 48 13.01 -6.57 -5.31
CA LEU A 48 13.55 -7.39 -4.23
C LEU A 48 12.85 -8.74 -4.27
N GLU A 49 13.64 -9.78 -4.35
CA GLU A 49 13.20 -11.16 -4.35
C GLU A 49 13.59 -11.80 -3.00
N LEU A 50 12.65 -12.52 -2.40
CA LEU A 50 12.87 -13.18 -1.12
C LEU A 50 12.81 -14.69 -1.31
N TYR A 51 13.83 -15.34 -0.77
CA TYR A 51 14.03 -16.78 -0.84
C TYR A 51 14.12 -17.33 0.57
N GLN A 52 13.21 -18.21 0.95
CA GLN A 52 13.45 -19.07 2.10
C GLN A 52 14.43 -20.16 1.65
N THR A 53 15.54 -20.30 2.37
CA THR A 53 16.62 -21.21 2.04
C THR A 53 16.75 -22.24 3.15
N ASP A 54 16.38 -23.48 2.89
CA ASP A 54 16.52 -24.60 3.82
C ASP A 54 17.90 -25.25 3.70
N SER A 55 18.97 -24.43 3.70
CA SER A 55 20.36 -24.87 3.55
C SER A 55 20.63 -25.72 2.28
N GLN A 56 21.31 -25.09 1.31
CA GLN A 56 22.03 -25.69 0.16
C GLN A 56 21.36 -25.70 -1.22
N THR A 57 20.11 -25.27 -1.42
CA THR A 57 19.64 -24.94 -2.77
C THR A 57 18.41 -24.04 -2.69
N ALA A 58 18.46 -22.83 -3.26
CA ALA A 58 17.30 -21.95 -3.34
C ALA A 58 16.22 -22.65 -4.19
N SER A 59 15.21 -23.21 -3.55
CA SER A 59 14.28 -24.14 -4.20
C SER A 59 12.91 -23.52 -4.52
N GLN A 60 12.58 -22.32 -4.01
CA GLN A 60 11.33 -21.66 -4.35
C GLN A 60 11.43 -20.14 -4.09
N ILE A 61 11.03 -19.32 -5.06
CA ILE A 61 10.69 -17.92 -4.78
C ILE A 61 9.49 -17.96 -3.86
N VAL A 62 9.67 -17.54 -2.61
CA VAL A 62 8.56 -17.50 -1.65
C VAL A 62 7.80 -16.19 -1.79
N PHE A 63 8.47 -15.14 -2.27
CA PHE A 63 7.86 -13.85 -2.53
C PHE A 63 8.69 -13.02 -3.52
N GLU A 64 8.05 -12.47 -4.55
CA GLU A 64 8.64 -11.49 -5.49
C GLU A 64 7.92 -10.17 -5.28
N TYR A 65 8.66 -9.10 -5.03
CA TYR A 65 8.10 -7.77 -4.81
C TYR A 65 8.82 -6.73 -5.66
N GLN A 66 8.06 -6.02 -6.50
CA GLN A 66 8.57 -4.90 -7.26
C GLN A 66 8.46 -3.65 -6.38
N TYR A 67 9.58 -3.20 -5.82
CA TYR A 67 9.60 -1.99 -5.01
C TYR A 67 9.58 -0.74 -5.90
N SER A 68 8.55 0.07 -5.68
CA SER A 68 8.56 1.51 -5.97
C SER A 68 8.97 2.27 -4.71
N ILE A 69 9.67 3.40 -4.81
CA ILE A 69 10.00 4.23 -3.62
C ILE A 69 8.69 4.56 -2.90
N GLY A 70 8.63 4.32 -1.59
CA GLY A 70 7.60 4.86 -0.70
C GLY A 70 6.17 4.38 -0.92
N ALA A 71 5.90 3.39 -1.78
CA ALA A 71 4.52 3.00 -2.09
C ALA A 71 4.09 1.63 -1.55
N ASP A 72 5.04 0.79 -1.15
CA ASP A 72 4.78 -0.65 -1.10
C ASP A 72 5.45 -1.28 0.14
N ARG A 73 4.65 -1.49 1.20
CA ARG A 73 5.04 -2.24 2.41
C ARG A 73 4.81 -3.73 2.20
N GLY A 74 5.90 -4.50 2.11
CA GLY A 74 5.82 -5.96 2.12
C GLY A 74 6.00 -6.51 3.53
N TYR A 75 4.91 -6.85 4.23
CA TYR A 75 4.99 -7.53 5.53
C TYR A 75 5.10 -9.04 5.36
N VAL A 76 6.32 -9.59 5.43
CA VAL A 76 6.53 -11.05 5.28
C VAL A 76 6.59 -11.73 6.64
N PHE A 77 5.82 -12.79 6.83
CA PHE A 77 5.93 -13.64 8.01
C PHE A 77 7.12 -14.61 7.84
N MET A 78 8.00 -14.64 8.83
CA MET A 78 9.18 -15.49 8.86
C MET A 78 9.08 -16.45 10.05
N PRO A 79 8.85 -17.76 9.85
CA PRO A 79 8.69 -18.70 10.94
C PRO A 79 9.99 -18.94 11.70
N ALA A 80 9.90 -19.21 13.00
CA ALA A 80 11.07 -19.58 13.80
C ALA A 80 11.84 -20.76 13.20
N GLY A 81 13.17 -20.70 13.21
CA GLY A 81 14.07 -21.75 12.71
C GLY A 81 14.26 -21.78 11.19
N SER A 82 13.69 -20.81 10.46
CA SER A 82 13.90 -20.67 9.01
C SER A 82 15.05 -19.73 8.67
N GLN A 83 15.75 -20.02 7.56
CA GLN A 83 16.76 -19.14 7.00
C GLN A 83 16.25 -18.50 5.70
N TRP A 84 16.52 -17.22 5.52
CA TRP A 84 16.03 -16.41 4.41
C TRP A 84 17.18 -15.69 3.74
N SER A 85 17.11 -15.57 2.42
CA SER A 85 18.02 -14.83 1.56
C SER A 85 17.23 -13.75 0.83
N PHE A 86 17.78 -12.54 0.80
CA PHE A 86 17.20 -11.38 0.15
C PHE A 86 18.07 -11.05 -1.04
N GLU A 87 17.49 -11.07 -2.23
CA GLU A 87 18.20 -10.79 -3.48
C GLU A 87 17.60 -9.58 -4.17
N MET A 88 18.46 -8.76 -4.76
CA MET A 88 18.02 -7.63 -5.55
C MET A 88 18.17 -7.98 -7.03
N SER A 89 17.10 -7.83 -7.81
CA SER A 89 17.10 -7.98 -9.26
C SER A 89 16.59 -6.70 -9.94
N LEU A 90 17.07 -6.44 -11.14
CA LEU A 90 16.64 -5.29 -11.94
C LEU A 90 16.26 -5.71 -13.35
N THR A 91 15.31 -4.98 -13.91
CA THR A 91 14.82 -5.20 -15.27
C THR A 91 15.58 -4.39 -16.33
N HIS A 92 16.23 -3.24 -16.01
CA HIS A 92 16.68 -2.30 -17.05
C HIS A 92 18.04 -1.58 -16.90
N THR A 93 18.45 -1.08 -15.70
CA THR A 93 19.71 -0.29 -15.54
C THR A 93 20.36 -0.60 -14.19
N ALA A 94 21.69 -0.58 -14.08
CA ALA A 94 22.38 -0.78 -12.80
C ALA A 94 22.03 0.32 -11.77
N ALA A 95 21.76 -0.07 -10.52
CA ALA A 95 21.45 0.83 -9.42
C ALA A 95 22.29 0.51 -8.17
N SER A 96 22.51 1.52 -7.34
CA SER A 96 23.14 1.39 -6.02
C SER A 96 22.38 2.23 -5.01
N GLY A 97 22.34 1.79 -3.77
CA GLY A 97 21.63 2.51 -2.71
C GLY A 97 21.68 1.77 -1.39
N THR A 98 20.75 2.09 -0.49
CA THR A 98 20.59 1.44 0.82
C THR A 98 19.18 0.92 0.97
N ILE A 99 19.03 -0.32 1.41
CA ILE A 99 17.76 -0.90 1.83
C ILE A 99 17.80 -1.14 3.34
N SER A 100 16.74 -0.73 4.04
CA SER A 100 16.53 -1.02 5.45
C SER A 100 15.65 -2.24 5.59
N PHE A 101 16.05 -3.17 6.45
CA PHE A 101 15.27 -4.32 6.85
C PHE A 101 14.87 -4.14 8.32
N GLN A 102 13.56 -4.18 8.58
CA GLN A 102 13.01 -4.11 9.93
C GLN A 102 12.41 -5.46 10.30
N PHE A 103 12.90 -6.06 11.37
CA PHE A 103 12.39 -7.31 11.92
C PHE A 103 11.72 -7.04 13.27
N THR A 104 10.48 -7.49 13.41
CA THR A 104 9.69 -7.36 14.65
C THR A 104 9.12 -8.72 15.03
N PRO A 105 9.18 -9.16 16.30
CA PRO A 105 8.52 -10.39 16.72
C PRO A 105 7.03 -10.38 16.34
N ALA A 106 6.55 -11.47 15.73
CA ALA A 106 5.18 -11.55 15.23
C ALA A 106 4.17 -11.34 16.36
N ALA A 107 4.38 -11.94 17.53
CA ALA A 107 3.51 -11.74 18.68
C ALA A 107 3.46 -10.30 19.22
N GLU A 108 4.41 -9.44 18.85
CA GLU A 108 4.40 -8.00 19.19
C GLU A 108 3.75 -7.15 18.10
N ALA A 109 3.91 -7.55 16.84
CA ALA A 109 3.33 -6.86 15.68
C ALA A 109 1.89 -7.28 15.36
N SER A 110 1.41 -8.40 15.90
CA SER A 110 0.20 -9.08 15.46
C SER A 110 -0.61 -9.68 16.62
N ILE A 111 -1.85 -10.05 16.35
CA ILE A 111 -2.73 -10.76 17.27
C ILE A 111 -2.63 -12.27 16.99
N PRO A 112 -2.22 -13.10 17.95
CA PRO A 112 -2.21 -14.54 17.76
C PRO A 112 -3.63 -15.11 17.77
N PHE A 113 -3.87 -16.14 16.97
CA PHE A 113 -5.12 -16.90 16.97
C PHE A 113 -4.89 -18.40 17.04
N SER A 114 -5.90 -19.12 17.53
CA SER A 114 -5.98 -20.57 17.48
C SER A 114 -7.43 -20.97 17.25
N LEU A 115 -7.67 -21.73 16.18
CA LEU A 115 -8.98 -22.06 15.66
C LEU A 115 -9.18 -23.57 15.59
N PRO A 116 -10.07 -24.13 16.42
CA PRO A 116 -10.51 -25.51 16.25
C PRO A 116 -11.10 -25.77 14.86
N PRO A 117 -11.17 -27.04 14.43
CA PRO A 117 -11.87 -27.42 13.20
C PRO A 117 -13.31 -26.92 13.17
N GLN A 118 -13.79 -26.49 11.99
CA GLN A 118 -15.13 -25.94 11.78
C GLN A 118 -15.51 -24.78 12.73
N SER A 119 -14.53 -24.00 13.16
CA SER A 119 -14.76 -22.85 14.06
C SER A 119 -14.62 -21.53 13.33
N ARG A 120 -15.26 -20.50 13.89
CA ARG A 120 -15.17 -19.11 13.48
C ARG A 120 -14.98 -18.25 14.72
N THR A 121 -14.05 -17.31 14.65
CA THR A 121 -13.72 -16.41 15.77
C THR A 121 -13.66 -14.97 15.28
N LEU A 122 -14.23 -14.06 16.08
CA LEU A 122 -14.02 -12.62 15.90
C LEU A 122 -12.57 -12.31 16.22
N LEU A 123 -11.83 -11.80 15.24
CA LEU A 123 -10.44 -11.49 15.37
C LEU A 123 -10.23 -10.08 15.90
N THR A 124 -10.93 -9.11 15.30
CA THR A 124 -10.96 -7.72 15.74
C THR A 124 -12.17 -7.00 15.17
N SER A 125 -12.43 -5.79 15.67
CA SER A 125 -13.40 -4.85 15.13
C SER A 125 -12.71 -3.53 14.85
N PHE A 126 -13.15 -2.82 13.81
CA PHE A 126 -12.68 -1.48 13.50
C PHE A 126 -13.85 -0.57 13.11
N THR A 127 -13.68 0.73 13.30
CA THR A 127 -14.58 1.75 12.76
C THR A 127 -13.96 2.29 11.50
N ALA A 128 -14.69 2.28 10.37
CA ALA A 128 -14.18 2.86 9.15
C ALA A 128 -13.88 4.35 9.38
N PRO A 129 -12.64 4.79 9.13
CA PRO A 129 -12.31 6.20 9.22
C PRO A 129 -13.06 7.00 8.16
N ILE A 130 -12.98 8.32 8.25
CA ILE A 130 -13.84 9.24 7.48
C ILE A 130 -13.55 9.18 5.95
N TYR A 131 -12.51 8.46 5.52
CA TYR A 131 -11.91 8.54 4.20
C TYR A 131 -11.89 7.21 3.45
N SER A 132 -12.17 7.30 2.15
CA SER A 132 -12.81 6.30 1.29
C SER A 132 -11.85 5.64 0.28
N ASN A 133 -11.00 4.74 0.76
CA ASN A 133 -10.99 3.31 0.48
C ASN A 133 -10.07 2.68 1.52
N MET A 134 -10.34 1.44 1.88
CA MET A 134 -9.60 0.73 2.90
C MET A 134 -9.04 -0.54 2.29
N GLU A 135 -7.73 -0.66 2.23
CA GLU A 135 -7.09 -1.95 2.06
C GLU A 135 -6.91 -2.59 3.43
N LEU A 136 -7.26 -3.87 3.51
CA LEU A 136 -7.10 -4.70 4.68
C LEU A 136 -6.14 -5.81 4.28
N ALA A 137 -4.92 -5.81 4.80
CA ALA A 137 -4.00 -6.93 4.65
C ALA A 137 -4.16 -7.92 5.81
N LEU A 138 -4.22 -9.23 5.57
CA LEU A 138 -4.20 -10.25 6.62
C LEU A 138 -3.14 -11.30 6.34
N TYR A 139 -2.12 -11.28 7.19
CA TYR A 139 -1.01 -12.21 7.14
C TYR A 139 -1.34 -13.37 8.07
N ALA A 140 -1.53 -14.56 7.53
CA ALA A 140 -1.72 -15.78 8.32
C ALA A 140 -0.78 -16.86 7.81
N ALA A 141 0.10 -17.36 8.67
CA ALA A 141 0.83 -18.59 8.43
C ALA A 141 0.02 -19.75 9.00
N SER A 142 -0.42 -20.65 8.13
CA SER A 142 -1.19 -21.83 8.53
C SER A 142 -0.81 -23.01 7.66
N ALA A 143 -0.67 -24.18 8.29
CA ALA A 143 -0.49 -25.45 7.58
C ALA A 143 -1.75 -25.89 6.82
N PHE A 144 -2.89 -25.20 7.04
CA PHE A 144 -4.20 -25.54 6.48
C PHE A 144 -4.93 -24.31 5.92
N PRO A 145 -5.88 -24.51 5.00
CA PRO A 145 -6.74 -23.43 4.50
C PRO A 145 -7.47 -22.70 5.65
N LEU A 146 -7.68 -21.41 5.46
CA LEU A 146 -8.44 -20.54 6.35
C LEU A 146 -9.44 -19.73 5.52
N ASP A 147 -10.56 -19.35 6.10
CA ASP A 147 -11.47 -18.39 5.50
C ASP A 147 -11.50 -17.14 6.35
N ALA A 148 -11.68 -15.99 5.71
CA ALA A 148 -11.92 -14.77 6.45
C ALA A 148 -12.96 -13.87 5.81
N GLN A 149 -13.57 -13.06 6.66
CA GLN A 149 -14.73 -12.27 6.32
C GLN A 149 -14.70 -10.93 7.02
N VAL A 150 -15.07 -9.88 6.29
CA VAL A 150 -15.43 -8.58 6.86
C VAL A 150 -16.95 -8.48 6.89
N VAL A 151 -17.50 -8.19 8.06
CA VAL A 151 -18.94 -8.24 8.32
C VAL A 151 -19.39 -6.92 8.96
N ASP A 152 -20.49 -6.35 8.48
CA ASP A 152 -21.11 -5.18 9.11
C ASP A 152 -21.86 -5.55 10.40
N LYS A 153 -22.32 -4.55 11.17
CA LYS A 153 -23.11 -4.81 12.38
C LYS A 153 -24.50 -5.41 12.14
N ALA A 154 -24.99 -5.38 10.90
CA ALA A 154 -26.22 -6.08 10.53
C ALA A 154 -25.99 -7.57 10.21
N GLY A 155 -24.72 -8.01 10.16
CA GLY A 155 -24.33 -9.39 9.86
C GLY A 155 -24.12 -9.67 8.37
N ASN A 156 -24.12 -8.65 7.51
CA ASN A 156 -23.86 -8.82 6.09
C ASN A 156 -22.35 -8.98 5.84
N VAL A 157 -21.98 -9.98 5.03
CA VAL A 157 -20.59 -10.19 4.61
C VAL A 157 -20.30 -9.26 3.44
N LEU A 158 -19.40 -8.31 3.64
CA LEU A 158 -19.01 -7.31 2.63
C LEU A 158 -17.82 -7.78 1.79
N GLY A 159 -16.97 -8.62 2.38
CA GLY A 159 -15.83 -9.24 1.70
C GLY A 159 -15.54 -10.59 2.33
N ALA A 160 -15.16 -11.56 1.50
CA ALA A 160 -14.73 -12.89 1.94
C ALA A 160 -13.54 -13.37 1.11
N TYR A 161 -12.60 -14.04 1.75
CA TYR A 161 -11.43 -14.61 1.09
C TYR A 161 -11.09 -15.97 1.69
N SER A 162 -10.69 -16.91 0.82
CA SER A 162 -10.25 -18.25 1.21
C SER A 162 -8.76 -18.40 0.93
N TYR A 163 -8.00 -18.69 1.97
CA TYR A 163 -6.60 -19.04 1.89
C TYR A 163 -6.43 -20.46 1.37
N MET A 164 -5.76 -20.60 0.24
CA MET A 164 -5.26 -21.89 -0.22
C MET A 164 -3.95 -22.19 0.53
N SER A 165 -3.84 -23.38 1.10
CA SER A 165 -2.70 -23.78 1.93
C SER A 165 -1.36 -23.67 1.22
N ASP A 166 -0.44 -22.91 1.79
CA ASP A 166 1.00 -23.14 1.66
C ASP A 166 1.64 -22.66 2.98
N PRO A 167 2.37 -23.52 3.72
CA PRO A 167 3.02 -23.14 4.98
C PRO A 167 4.01 -21.96 4.86
N TYR A 168 4.32 -21.51 3.64
CA TYR A 168 5.30 -20.47 3.37
C TYR A 168 4.75 -19.27 2.59
N MET A 169 3.47 -19.28 2.17
CA MET A 169 2.97 -18.19 1.35
C MET A 169 2.58 -16.95 2.17
N HIS A 170 3.24 -15.85 1.83
CA HIS A 170 2.77 -14.51 2.08
C HIS A 170 1.46 -14.27 1.31
N VAL A 171 0.41 -13.87 2.00
CA VAL A 171 -0.84 -13.47 1.39
C VAL A 171 -1.21 -12.09 1.93
N SER A 172 -0.80 -11.04 1.23
CA SER A 172 -1.41 -9.72 1.41
C SER A 172 -2.80 -9.74 0.81
N TRP A 173 -3.75 -9.18 1.53
CA TRP A 173 -5.09 -8.98 1.03
C TRP A 173 -5.21 -7.57 0.50
N PHE A 174 -5.74 -7.48 -0.71
CA PHE A 174 -6.17 -6.22 -1.30
C PHE A 174 -7.69 -6.30 -1.43
N PHE A 175 -8.44 -5.74 -0.48
CA PHE A 175 -9.89 -5.53 -0.67
C PHE A 175 -10.13 -4.34 -1.61
N ASN A 176 -9.61 -4.46 -2.82
CA ASN A 176 -9.72 -3.42 -3.83
C ASN A 176 -11.19 -3.33 -4.30
N GLY A 177 -11.86 -2.25 -3.91
CA GLY A 177 -13.22 -1.92 -4.38
C GLY A 177 -14.38 -2.19 -3.43
N THR A 178 -14.13 -2.56 -2.16
CA THR A 178 -15.20 -2.56 -1.14
C THR A 178 -15.25 -1.19 -0.46
N THR A 179 -16.29 -0.40 -0.77
CA THR A 179 -16.49 0.90 -0.12
C THR A 179 -17.10 0.68 1.26
N PHE A 180 -16.42 1.14 2.31
CA PHE A 180 -16.96 1.14 3.67
C PHE A 180 -17.63 2.48 3.95
N GLU A 181 -18.82 2.45 4.54
CA GLU A 181 -19.50 3.68 4.99
C GLU A 181 -18.71 4.32 6.15
N PRO A 182 -18.28 5.58 6.00
CA PRO A 182 -17.54 6.32 7.03
C PRO A 182 -18.23 6.30 8.41
N GLY A 183 -17.46 6.07 9.46
CA GLY A 183 -17.95 6.05 10.84
C GLY A 183 -18.73 4.80 11.24
N SER A 184 -18.97 3.87 10.32
CA SER A 184 -19.60 2.59 10.62
C SER A 184 -18.60 1.58 11.20
N GLU A 185 -19.09 0.66 12.03
CA GLU A 185 -18.27 -0.39 12.63
C GLU A 185 -18.37 -1.69 11.84
N TYR A 186 -17.24 -2.39 11.74
CA TYR A 186 -17.09 -3.66 11.04
C TYR A 186 -16.33 -4.66 11.90
N ASP A 187 -16.65 -5.93 11.72
CA ASP A 187 -16.06 -7.06 12.42
C ASP A 187 -15.30 -7.94 11.42
N ILE A 188 -14.07 -8.31 11.79
CA ILE A 188 -13.24 -9.23 11.01
C ILE A 188 -13.28 -10.59 11.66
N TYR A 189 -13.72 -11.59 10.90
CA TYR A 189 -13.75 -12.98 11.33
C TYR A 189 -12.76 -13.81 10.55
N ILE A 190 -12.15 -14.76 11.24
CA ILE A 190 -11.39 -15.87 10.65
C ILE A 190 -12.08 -17.18 11.00
N SER A 191 -12.06 -18.13 10.07
CA SER A 191 -12.67 -19.44 10.21
C SER A 191 -11.71 -20.52 9.74
N ASN A 192 -11.75 -21.67 10.41
CA ASN A 192 -11.11 -22.88 9.95
C ASN A 192 -12.16 -23.72 9.20
N PRO A 193 -12.16 -23.71 7.85
CA PRO A 193 -13.15 -24.45 7.07
C PRO A 193 -12.89 -25.96 7.05
N ALA A 194 -11.73 -26.40 7.54
CA ALA A 194 -11.35 -27.80 7.46
C ALA A 194 -12.08 -28.65 8.50
N ASP A 195 -12.56 -29.82 8.04
CA ASP A 195 -13.11 -30.89 8.88
C ASP A 195 -12.00 -31.72 9.55
N SER A 196 -10.74 -31.51 9.16
CA SER A 196 -9.59 -32.24 9.71
C SER A 196 -9.28 -31.76 11.14
N GLY A 197 -9.14 -32.72 12.05
CA GLY A 197 -9.07 -32.54 13.52
C GLY A 197 -7.88 -31.77 14.11
N SER A 198 -7.21 -30.90 13.34
CA SER A 198 -6.09 -30.09 13.81
C SER A 198 -6.53 -28.64 13.98
N ASP A 199 -6.27 -28.11 15.16
CA ASP A 199 -6.37 -26.68 15.41
C ASP A 199 -5.44 -25.93 14.45
N VAL A 200 -5.92 -24.81 13.93
CA VAL A 200 -5.14 -23.91 13.10
C VAL A 200 -4.74 -22.72 13.94
N SER A 201 -3.44 -22.55 14.14
CA SER A 201 -2.88 -21.41 14.86
C SER A 201 -2.06 -20.56 13.93
N GLY A 202 -2.05 -19.26 14.18
CA GLY A 202 -1.32 -18.29 13.38
C GLY A 202 -1.30 -16.92 14.05
N TYR A 203 -0.89 -15.94 13.27
CA TYR A 203 -0.77 -14.53 13.66
C TYR A 203 -1.63 -13.68 12.75
N PHE A 204 -1.98 -12.47 13.17
CA PHE A 204 -2.81 -11.54 12.40
C PHE A 204 -2.35 -10.10 12.56
N ILE A 205 -2.02 -9.44 11.46
CA ILE A 205 -1.88 -7.98 11.44
C ILE A 205 -3.06 -7.40 10.69
N LEU A 206 -3.65 -6.36 11.27
CA LEU A 206 -4.58 -5.46 10.61
C LEU A 206 -3.81 -4.21 10.20
N GLU A 207 -3.59 -4.02 8.91
CA GLU A 207 -3.24 -2.71 8.38
C GLU A 207 -4.43 -2.14 7.63
N LEU A 208 -4.74 -0.87 7.87
CA LEU A 208 -5.80 -0.14 7.20
C LEU A 208 -5.14 0.87 6.26
N LEU A 209 -4.98 0.51 4.99
CA LEU A 209 -4.48 1.47 4.01
C LEU A 209 -5.63 2.37 3.59
N LEU A 210 -5.62 3.57 4.14
CA LEU A 210 -6.62 4.59 3.85
C LEU A 210 -6.24 5.30 2.56
N THR A 211 -7.22 5.50 1.69
CA THR A 211 -7.16 6.51 0.64
C THR A 211 -8.32 7.46 0.83
N GLU A 212 -8.09 8.74 0.59
CA GLU A 212 -9.15 9.73 0.55
C GLU A 212 -9.41 10.11 -0.89
N ASN A 213 -10.67 10.10 -1.29
CA ASN A 213 -11.07 10.53 -2.61
C ASN A 213 -11.95 11.78 -2.50
N ASP A 214 -11.52 12.85 -3.15
CA ASP A 214 -12.27 14.09 -3.27
C ASP A 214 -12.63 14.36 -4.72
N SER A 215 -13.74 15.05 -4.92
CA SER A 215 -14.15 15.54 -6.24
C SER A 215 -14.43 17.03 -6.21
N ALA A 216 -13.96 17.76 -7.20
CA ALA A 216 -14.26 19.19 -7.38
C ALA A 216 -14.85 19.46 -8.76
N GLN A 217 -16.06 20.01 -8.78
CA GLN A 217 -16.68 20.56 -9.99
C GLN A 217 -16.08 21.92 -10.30
N PHE A 218 -15.89 22.23 -11.58
CA PHE A 218 -15.33 23.50 -12.00
C PHE A 218 -16.04 24.10 -13.22
N THR A 219 -15.95 25.43 -13.30
CA THR A 219 -16.32 26.24 -14.47
C THR A 219 -15.21 27.24 -14.73
N LEU A 220 -14.48 27.06 -15.84
CA LEU A 220 -13.42 27.95 -16.28
C LEU A 220 -13.96 28.92 -17.34
N PRO A 221 -13.73 30.23 -17.18
CA PRO A 221 -14.03 31.21 -18.22
C PRO A 221 -13.17 30.98 -19.48
N ALA A 222 -13.54 31.60 -20.59
CA ALA A 222 -12.77 31.59 -21.84
C ALA A 222 -11.55 32.54 -21.78
N ASP A 223 -10.74 32.41 -20.73
CA ASP A 223 -9.47 33.10 -20.53
C ASP A 223 -8.40 32.14 -20.00
N LYS A 224 -7.15 32.61 -19.91
CA LYS A 224 -6.02 31.80 -19.45
C LYS A 224 -5.58 32.10 -18.01
N LEU A 225 -6.46 32.69 -17.20
CA LEU A 225 -6.13 32.98 -15.80
C LEU A 225 -6.34 31.74 -14.94
N PRO A 226 -5.40 31.40 -14.04
CA PRO A 226 -5.59 30.33 -13.07
C PRO A 226 -6.83 30.58 -12.21
N GLN A 227 -7.67 29.57 -12.07
CA GLN A 227 -8.84 29.56 -11.20
C GLN A 227 -8.66 28.52 -10.11
N THR A 228 -8.74 28.89 -8.84
CA THR A 228 -8.74 27.92 -7.74
C THR A 228 -10.04 27.13 -7.77
N VAL A 229 -9.94 25.82 -7.95
CA VAL A 229 -11.10 24.92 -8.04
C VAL A 229 -11.22 24.02 -6.81
N TYR A 230 -10.11 23.78 -6.11
CA TYR A 230 -10.09 22.98 -4.92
C TYR A 230 -9.00 23.46 -3.97
N THR A 231 -9.30 23.47 -2.67
CA THR A 231 -8.34 23.78 -1.61
C THR A 231 -8.46 22.71 -0.55
N ARG A 232 -7.34 22.09 -0.19
CA ARG A 232 -7.30 21.03 0.82
C ARG A 232 -6.39 21.41 1.97
N VAL A 233 -6.89 21.22 3.17
CA VAL A 233 -6.11 21.23 4.41
C VAL A 233 -6.16 19.83 4.95
N SER A 234 -5.06 19.08 4.84
CA SER A 234 -5.02 17.75 5.40
C SER A 234 -4.84 17.82 6.93
N PRO A 235 -5.64 17.07 7.71
CA PRO A 235 -5.48 16.98 9.16
C PRO A 235 -4.27 16.12 9.58
N SER A 236 -3.64 15.40 8.63
CA SER A 236 -2.51 14.49 8.86
C SER A 236 -1.46 14.62 7.75
N ASP A 237 -0.32 13.94 7.92
CA ASP A 237 0.65 13.81 6.83
C ASP A 237 0.04 12.89 5.76
N GLU A 238 -0.24 13.41 4.57
CA GLU A 238 -0.79 12.68 3.43
C GLU A 238 -0.15 13.18 2.12
N TYR A 239 -0.38 12.45 1.04
CA TYR A 239 0.22 12.69 -0.27
C TYR A 239 -0.83 12.54 -1.35
N ILE A 240 -0.78 13.37 -2.39
CA ILE A 240 -1.58 13.15 -3.59
C ILE A 240 -0.96 12.03 -4.41
N THR A 241 -1.74 11.01 -4.74
CA THR A 241 -1.26 9.84 -5.50
C THR A 241 -1.86 9.78 -6.89
N LYS A 242 -3.02 10.40 -7.10
CA LYS A 242 -3.64 10.48 -8.43
C LYS A 242 -4.57 11.68 -8.55
N VAL A 243 -4.58 12.29 -9.73
CA VAL A 243 -5.65 13.20 -10.15
C VAL A 243 -6.21 12.71 -11.47
N THR A 244 -7.54 12.72 -11.60
CA THR A 244 -8.22 12.36 -12.83
C THR A 244 -9.08 13.52 -13.29
N LEU A 245 -8.96 13.90 -14.57
CA LEU A 245 -9.96 14.75 -15.20
C LEU A 245 -11.17 13.89 -15.55
N ALA A 246 -12.10 13.72 -14.60
CA ALA A 246 -13.23 12.82 -14.75
C ALA A 246 -14.14 13.24 -15.91
N GLU A 247 -14.45 14.54 -15.99
CA GLU A 247 -15.31 15.11 -17.02
C GLU A 247 -14.78 16.48 -17.48
N ALA A 248 -14.97 16.81 -18.76
CA ALA A 248 -14.71 18.13 -19.31
C ALA A 248 -15.58 18.39 -20.55
N SER A 249 -16.17 19.58 -20.64
CA SER A 249 -16.97 20.00 -21.80
C SER A 249 -16.12 20.29 -23.03
N ASP A 250 -14.91 20.84 -22.82
CA ASP A 250 -13.92 21.21 -23.84
C ASP A 250 -12.50 21.09 -23.26
N LEU A 251 -11.49 20.91 -24.13
CA LEU A 251 -10.09 20.58 -23.75
C LEU A 251 -9.07 21.31 -24.64
N PRO A 252 -7.80 21.50 -24.21
CA PRO A 252 -7.17 21.04 -22.96
C PRO A 252 -7.31 21.97 -21.75
N VAL A 253 -7.07 21.43 -20.55
CA VAL A 253 -6.97 22.16 -19.28
C VAL A 253 -5.65 21.85 -18.56
N ILE A 254 -5.05 22.84 -17.92
CA ILE A 254 -3.82 22.66 -17.13
C ILE A 254 -4.19 22.69 -15.65
N LEU A 255 -3.85 21.62 -14.93
CA LEU A 255 -3.84 21.59 -13.48
C LEU A 255 -2.53 22.15 -12.96
N GLN A 256 -2.62 23.21 -12.17
CA GLN A 256 -1.53 23.78 -11.42
C GLN A 256 -1.74 23.48 -9.93
N ILE A 257 -0.75 22.85 -9.29
CA ILE A 257 -0.78 22.52 -7.86
C ILE A 257 0.25 23.38 -7.15
N THR A 258 -0.20 24.12 -6.15
CA THR A 258 0.65 25.01 -5.34
C THR A 258 0.62 24.58 -3.88
N ASN A 259 1.79 24.27 -3.31
CA ASN A 259 1.98 23.93 -1.91
C ASN A 259 3.23 24.66 -1.38
N GLY A 260 3.04 25.76 -0.65
CA GLY A 260 4.13 26.66 -0.27
C GLY A 260 4.80 27.31 -1.48
N ASP A 261 6.14 27.23 -1.56
CA ASP A 261 6.93 27.76 -2.69
C ASP A 261 6.95 26.83 -3.91
N LEU A 262 6.41 25.61 -3.78
CA LEU A 262 6.41 24.63 -4.85
C LEU A 262 5.19 24.80 -5.75
N VAL A 263 5.45 24.85 -7.06
CA VAL A 263 4.43 24.92 -8.11
C VAL A 263 4.69 23.82 -9.12
N MET A 264 3.65 23.08 -9.46
CA MET A 264 3.69 22.06 -10.51
C MET A 264 2.54 22.25 -11.47
N GLU A 265 2.72 21.79 -12.70
CA GLU A 265 1.71 21.86 -13.74
C GLU A 265 1.61 20.54 -14.50
N HIS A 266 0.39 20.14 -14.81
CA HIS A 266 0.08 19.03 -15.71
C HIS A 266 -1.03 19.42 -16.68
N GLU A 267 -0.87 19.11 -17.95
CA GLU A 267 -1.87 19.37 -18.98
C GLU A 267 -2.68 18.11 -19.31
N PHE A 268 -4.00 18.22 -19.16
CA PHE A 268 -4.95 17.21 -19.57
C PHE A 268 -5.49 17.51 -20.97
N PHE A 269 -5.43 16.51 -21.85
CA PHE A 269 -5.86 16.60 -23.25
C PHE A 269 -7.16 15.85 -23.54
N ILE A 270 -7.53 14.88 -22.69
CA ILE A 270 -8.75 14.07 -22.81
C ILE A 270 -9.42 13.89 -21.43
N ALA A 271 -10.75 13.78 -21.40
CA ALA A 271 -11.47 13.33 -20.21
C ALA A 271 -11.13 11.85 -19.91
N GLY A 272 -11.08 11.50 -18.64
CA GLY A 272 -10.58 10.23 -18.12
C GLY A 272 -9.06 10.13 -18.04
N GLN A 273 -8.29 11.13 -18.52
CA GLN A 273 -6.84 11.14 -18.37
C GLN A 273 -6.48 11.26 -16.89
N GLN A 274 -5.48 10.46 -16.51
CA GLN A 274 -4.94 10.40 -15.16
C GLN A 274 -3.57 11.05 -15.14
N TRP A 275 -3.31 11.76 -14.05
CA TRP A 275 -2.00 12.25 -13.68
C TRP A 275 -1.63 11.67 -12.32
N GLN A 276 -0.38 11.23 -12.20
CA GLN A 276 0.23 10.81 -10.95
C GLN A 276 1.51 11.62 -10.80
N PRO A 277 1.80 12.16 -9.62
CA PRO A 277 3.09 12.80 -9.39
C PRO A 277 4.22 11.78 -9.48
N ASP A 278 5.38 12.22 -9.94
CA ASP A 278 6.58 11.39 -9.95
C ASP A 278 6.93 10.94 -8.53
N GLN A 279 7.30 9.66 -8.36
CA GLN A 279 7.58 9.01 -7.06
C GLN A 279 8.68 9.70 -6.23
N ILE A 280 9.49 10.59 -6.81
CA ILE A 280 10.52 11.34 -6.10
C ILE A 280 9.92 12.54 -5.35
N VAL A 281 8.69 12.93 -5.67
CA VAL A 281 8.02 14.12 -5.16
C VAL A 281 6.81 13.72 -4.33
N TYR A 282 7.00 12.91 -3.31
CA TYR A 282 5.97 12.74 -2.29
C TYR A 282 5.81 14.08 -1.53
N PHE A 283 4.75 14.83 -1.86
CA PHE A 283 4.37 16.10 -1.21
C PHE A 283 3.89 15.91 0.22
N LYS A 284 4.71 16.28 1.20
CA LYS A 284 4.19 16.47 2.55
C LYS A 284 3.29 17.72 2.58
N PHE A 285 2.00 17.55 2.87
CA PHE A 285 1.06 18.66 3.04
C PHE A 285 1.31 19.39 4.37
N ASN A 286 2.16 20.41 4.36
CA ASN A 286 2.49 21.17 5.57
C ASN A 286 1.63 22.45 5.71
N SER A 287 0.82 22.77 4.69
CA SER A 287 0.02 24.00 4.58
C SER A 287 -1.09 23.85 3.54
N GLU A 288 -2.06 24.77 3.58
CA GLU A 288 -3.20 24.88 2.65
C GLU A 288 -2.75 24.75 1.17
N THR A 289 -3.02 23.59 0.56
CA THR A 289 -2.66 23.32 -0.83
C THR A 289 -3.77 23.78 -1.75
N GLN A 290 -3.39 24.51 -2.79
CA GLN A 290 -4.31 25.05 -3.78
C GLN A 290 -4.18 24.29 -5.10
N PHE A 291 -5.31 23.87 -5.62
CA PHE A 291 -5.44 23.27 -6.93
C PHE A 291 -6.12 24.28 -7.85
N ASN A 292 -5.35 24.80 -8.78
CA ASN A 292 -5.81 25.76 -9.77
C ASN A 292 -5.96 25.06 -11.12
N LEU A 293 -6.96 25.45 -11.89
CA LEU A 293 -7.11 25.05 -13.28
C LEU A 293 -6.94 26.27 -14.19
N ILE A 294 -6.22 26.08 -15.31
CA ILE A 294 -6.04 27.06 -16.37
C ILE A 294 -6.67 26.49 -17.63
N ASN A 295 -7.57 27.25 -18.25
CA ASN A 295 -8.16 26.87 -19.52
C ASN A 295 -7.13 27.08 -20.65
N ASN A 296 -6.79 25.99 -21.35
CA ASN A 296 -5.83 26.01 -22.45
C ASN A 296 -6.44 25.59 -23.80
N THR A 297 -7.77 25.64 -23.91
CA THR A 297 -8.49 25.37 -25.16
C THR A 297 -8.04 26.27 -26.32
N SER A 298 -8.15 25.74 -27.54
CA SER A 298 -7.90 26.50 -28.77
C SER A 298 -8.95 26.14 -29.83
N PRO A 299 -9.88 27.07 -30.20
CA PRO A 299 -10.03 28.43 -29.67
C PRO A 299 -10.49 28.43 -28.19
N LEU A 300 -10.24 29.55 -27.49
CA LEU A 300 -10.68 29.70 -26.09
C LEU A 300 -12.20 29.62 -25.99
N THR A 301 -12.68 28.62 -25.27
CA THR A 301 -14.09 28.37 -24.97
C THR A 301 -14.23 28.06 -23.48
N ALA A 302 -15.36 28.38 -22.86
CA ALA A 302 -15.55 28.09 -21.44
C ALA A 302 -15.57 26.58 -21.20
N VAL A 303 -14.89 26.12 -20.15
CA VAL A 303 -14.78 24.69 -19.85
C VAL A 303 -15.48 24.40 -18.54
N ASN A 304 -16.40 23.44 -18.53
CA ASN A 304 -16.97 22.88 -17.31
C ASN A 304 -16.48 21.45 -17.14
N GLY A 305 -16.31 21.00 -15.91
CA GLY A 305 -15.86 19.63 -15.69
C GLY A 305 -15.73 19.27 -14.22
N GLN A 306 -15.12 18.11 -13.99
CA GLN A 306 -14.87 17.56 -12.67
C GLN A 306 -13.44 17.01 -12.60
N LEU A 307 -12.74 17.35 -11.52
CA LEU A 307 -11.50 16.68 -11.12
C LEU A 307 -11.80 15.74 -9.95
N ASP A 308 -11.24 14.53 -10.01
CA ASP A 308 -11.17 13.60 -8.88
C ASP A 308 -9.73 13.53 -8.38
N PHE A 309 -9.55 13.64 -7.07
CA PHE A 309 -8.26 13.62 -6.39
C PHE A 309 -8.20 12.42 -5.45
N ILE A 310 -7.12 11.65 -5.52
CA ILE A 310 -6.84 10.56 -4.58
C ILE A 310 -5.64 10.94 -3.74
N PHE A 311 -5.80 10.85 -2.43
CA PHE A 311 -4.78 11.09 -1.42
C PHE A 311 -4.52 9.82 -0.60
N THR A 312 -3.28 9.61 -0.19
CA THR A 312 -2.85 8.48 0.64
C THR A 312 -2.07 8.99 1.86
N PRO A 313 -2.40 8.59 3.10
CA PRO A 313 -1.65 8.96 4.28
C PRO A 313 -0.20 8.50 4.31
N HIS A 314 0.66 9.29 4.95
CA HIS A 314 2.09 9.01 5.14
C HIS A 314 2.35 7.74 5.91
N ASN A 315 1.51 7.43 6.89
CA ASN A 315 1.61 6.21 7.67
C ASN A 315 1.33 4.92 6.88
N ASN A 316 0.98 5.03 5.59
CA ASN A 316 0.89 3.91 4.64
C ASN A 316 2.09 3.87 3.68
N MET A 317 3.04 4.81 3.82
CA MET A 317 4.21 5.02 2.96
C MET A 317 5.56 5.03 3.74
N GLU A 318 5.56 5.10 5.08
CA GLU A 318 6.73 4.77 5.95
C GLU A 318 6.95 3.25 6.09
#